data_AF-A0AAD6Z2Q7-F1
#
_entry.id   AF-A0AAD6Z2Q7-F1
#
_cell.length_a   1.000
_cell.length_b   1.000
_cell.length_c   1.000
_cell.angle_alpha   90.00
_cell.angle_beta   90.00
_cell.angle_gamma   90.00
#
_symmetry.space_group_name_H-M   'P 1'
#
loop_
_entity.id
_entity.type
_entity.pdbx_description
1 polymer ?
#
loop_
_entity_poly.entity_id
_entity_poly.type
_entity_poly.pdbx_seq_one_letter_code
_entity_poly.pdbx_strand_id
1 'polypeptide(L)'
;VAQAAEKLSDGICRAMEQYYNKRRTQVHQPLAPNPPPDTVPLKLHAVTYNFALLDGRRITPTSKSKRNSAGSSIIQARIGDKRCAGEIHTIFVHQQPGVQDPTDRLLVAVRWMKRSTWTPLENPKFVWDDYPELGVETWELDQYVDPLSNDPPMIIPLADIHCQLCRGRVTHVSPKLWMTITLDRVRQSPNYIASTNFLHSFLHH
;
A
#
# COMPACT_ATOMS: atom_id res chain seq x y z
N VAL A 1 -5.79 -7.82 16.72
CA VAL A 1 -6.58 -7.27 17.84
C VAL A 1 -7.07 -5.91 17.42
N ALA A 2 -8.38 -5.70 17.43
CA ALA A 2 -8.99 -4.40 17.15
C ALA A 2 -8.66 -3.41 18.28
N GLN A 3 -8.42 -2.16 17.92
CA GLN A 3 -8.25 -1.07 18.87
C GLN A 3 -9.57 -0.33 19.06
N ALA A 4 -9.61 0.57 20.04
CA ALA A 4 -10.75 1.47 20.20
C ALA A 4 -10.98 2.29 18.93
N ALA A 5 -12.18 2.84 18.78
CA ALA A 5 -12.43 3.77 17.69
C ALA A 5 -11.52 5.01 17.85
N GLU A 6 -10.66 5.25 16.87
CA GLU A 6 -9.69 6.34 16.85
C GLU A 6 -10.11 7.40 15.83
N LYS A 7 -9.80 8.66 16.13
CA LYS A 7 -10.01 9.75 15.18
C LYS A 7 -9.04 9.59 14.01
N LEU A 8 -9.57 9.60 12.80
CA LEU A 8 -8.80 9.59 11.56
C LEU A 8 -8.06 10.94 11.38
N SER A 9 -6.88 10.89 10.77
CA SER A 9 -6.16 12.12 10.40
C SER A 9 -6.87 12.85 9.28
N ASP A 10 -6.67 14.16 9.17
CA ASP A 10 -7.32 14.98 8.13
C ASP A 10 -7.05 14.48 6.71
N GLY A 11 -5.84 13.98 6.45
CA GLY A 11 -5.47 13.38 5.17
C GLY A 11 -6.28 12.11 4.87
N ILE A 12 -6.48 11.24 5.88
CA ILE A 12 -7.31 10.04 5.72
C ILE A 12 -8.78 10.43 5.57
N CYS A 13 -9.27 11.43 6.31
CA CYS A 13 -10.65 11.92 6.15
C CYS A 13 -10.93 12.42 4.73
N ARG A 14 -10.01 13.18 4.13
CA ARG A 14 -10.12 13.63 2.73
C ARG A 14 -10.12 12.45 1.76
N ALA A 15 -9.23 11.49 1.96
CA ALA A 15 -9.16 10.30 1.11
C ALA A 15 -10.39 9.38 1.28
N MET A 16 -10.99 9.31 2.48
CA MET A 16 -12.23 8.59 2.74
C MET A 16 -13.44 9.24 2.07
N GLU A 17 -13.51 10.57 2.04
CA GLU A 17 -14.51 11.29 1.26
C GLU A 17 -14.39 10.95 -0.23
N GLN A 18 -13.18 10.99 -0.79
CA GLN A 18 -12.93 10.55 -2.18
C GLN A 18 -13.33 9.09 -2.40
N TYR A 19 -13.01 8.21 -1.45
CA TYR A 19 -13.34 6.78 -1.51
C TYR A 19 -14.85 6.55 -1.61
N TYR A 20 -15.64 7.15 -0.70
CA TYR A 20 -17.10 7.02 -0.73
C TYR A 20 -17.72 7.70 -1.94
N ASN A 21 -17.18 8.85 -2.35
CA ASN A 21 -17.72 9.61 -3.46
C ASN A 21 -17.28 9.13 -4.85
N LYS A 22 -16.53 8.01 -4.94
CA LYS A 22 -15.93 7.50 -6.19
C LYS A 22 -16.95 7.27 -7.31
N ARG A 23 -18.17 6.85 -6.98
CA ARG A 23 -19.25 6.57 -7.97
C ARG A 23 -20.32 7.64 -8.00
N ARG A 24 -20.64 8.21 -6.83
CA ARG A 24 -21.68 9.21 -6.63
C ARG A 24 -21.34 9.98 -5.37
N THR A 25 -21.63 11.28 -5.32
CA THR A 25 -21.53 12.06 -4.10
C THR A 25 -22.52 11.55 -3.06
N GLN A 26 -22.01 11.05 -1.94
CA GLN A 26 -22.77 10.46 -0.83
C GLN A 26 -22.39 11.07 0.52
N VAL A 27 -21.12 11.48 0.67
CA VAL A 27 -20.61 12.05 1.92
C VAL A 27 -19.99 13.42 1.70
N HIS A 28 -19.92 14.22 2.77
CA HIS A 28 -19.22 15.51 2.81
C HIS A 28 -18.42 15.67 4.09
N GLN A 29 -17.41 16.55 4.09
CA GLN A 29 -16.70 16.92 5.32
C GLN A 29 -17.66 17.51 6.37
N PRO A 30 -17.61 17.11 7.66
CA PRO A 30 -18.57 17.58 8.68
C PRO A 30 -18.69 19.09 8.88
N LEU A 31 -17.64 19.84 8.51
CA LEU A 31 -17.60 21.31 8.63
C LEU A 31 -17.76 22.01 7.27
N ALA A 32 -18.26 21.32 6.25
CA ALA A 32 -18.54 21.92 4.95
C ALA A 32 -19.63 22.99 5.10
N PRO A 33 -19.39 24.24 4.66
CA PRO A 33 -20.33 25.35 4.88
C PRO A 33 -21.63 25.18 4.08
N ASN A 34 -21.56 24.57 2.89
CA ASN A 34 -22.69 24.32 2.01
C ASN A 34 -22.61 22.87 1.48
N PRO A 35 -23.00 21.87 2.29
CA PRO A 35 -22.92 20.48 1.87
C PRO A 35 -23.90 20.20 0.71
N PRO A 36 -23.56 19.32 -0.24
CA PRO A 36 -24.49 18.92 -1.29
C PRO A 36 -25.78 18.30 -0.71
N PRO A 37 -26.94 18.54 -1.32
CA PRO A 37 -28.20 17.92 -0.88
C PRO A 37 -28.10 16.38 -0.83
N ASP A 38 -28.83 15.76 0.09
CA ASP A 38 -28.91 14.30 0.26
C ASP A 38 -27.57 13.59 0.54
N THR A 39 -26.55 14.33 0.99
CA THR A 39 -25.29 13.76 1.46
C THR A 39 -25.23 13.73 2.98
N VAL A 40 -24.44 12.83 3.54
CA VAL A 40 -24.26 12.67 4.99
C VAL A 40 -22.87 13.13 5.44
N PRO A 41 -22.72 13.70 6.65
CA PRO A 41 -21.41 14.07 7.15
C PRO A 41 -20.53 12.83 7.33
N LEU A 42 -19.28 12.91 6.86
CA LEU A 42 -18.30 11.85 7.00
C LEU A 42 -17.99 11.62 8.48
N LYS A 43 -18.08 10.37 8.93
CA LYS A 43 -17.67 10.00 10.27
C LYS A 43 -16.15 10.14 10.40
N LEU A 44 -15.68 10.76 11.47
CA LEU A 44 -14.26 11.03 11.67
C LEU A 44 -13.52 9.92 12.43
N HIS A 45 -14.20 8.84 12.80
CA HIS A 45 -13.65 7.79 13.65
C HIS A 45 -13.77 6.42 12.98
N ALA A 46 -12.71 5.62 13.09
CA ALA A 46 -12.64 4.26 12.58
C ALA A 46 -12.09 3.31 13.64
N VAL A 47 -12.43 2.02 13.52
CA VAL A 47 -11.82 0.96 14.33
C VAL A 47 -10.51 0.56 13.66
N THR A 48 -9.38 0.81 14.33
CA THR A 48 -8.05 0.54 13.77
C THR A 48 -7.52 -0.83 14.21
N TYR A 49 -6.60 -1.40 13.41
CA TYR A 49 -6.01 -2.71 13.66
C TYR A 49 -4.49 -2.62 13.62
N ASN A 50 -3.84 -3.30 14.56
CA ASN A 50 -2.37 -3.38 14.59
C ASN A 50 -1.80 -4.22 13.44
N PHE A 51 -2.57 -5.16 12.90
CA PHE A 51 -2.18 -5.99 11.78
C PHE A 51 -3.41 -6.56 11.08
N ALA A 52 -3.22 -7.01 9.85
CA ALA A 52 -4.15 -7.88 9.13
C ALA A 52 -3.41 -9.10 8.59
N LEU A 53 -4.17 -10.10 8.12
CA LEU A 53 -3.61 -11.26 7.46
C LEU A 53 -3.78 -11.14 5.94
N LEU A 54 -2.67 -11.29 5.23
CA LEU A 54 -2.61 -11.37 3.77
C LEU A 54 -1.91 -12.71 3.44
N ASP A 55 -2.62 -13.64 2.82
CA ASP A 55 -2.13 -14.99 2.47
C ASP A 55 -1.46 -15.75 3.64
N GLY A 56 -2.02 -15.57 4.83
CA GLY A 56 -1.52 -16.17 6.08
C GLY A 56 -0.32 -15.44 6.70
N ARG A 57 0.15 -14.34 6.11
CA ARG A 57 1.22 -13.49 6.65
C ARG A 57 0.63 -12.26 7.33
N ARG A 58 1.28 -11.81 8.40
CA ARG A 58 0.90 -10.57 9.10
C ARG A 58 1.46 -9.37 8.35
N ILE A 59 0.57 -8.49 7.91
CA ILE A 59 0.91 -7.15 7.45
C ILE A 59 0.65 -6.15 8.57
N THR A 60 1.62 -5.28 8.84
CA THR A 60 1.60 -4.35 9.98
C THR A 60 1.77 -2.93 9.45
N PRO A 61 0.99 -1.94 9.93
CA PRO A 61 1.18 -0.56 9.51
C PRO A 61 2.57 -0.01 9.86
N THR A 62 3.16 0.82 9.00
CA THR A 62 4.48 1.44 9.21
C THR A 62 4.54 2.23 10.52
N SER A 63 3.44 2.91 10.89
CA SER A 63 3.31 3.66 12.15
C SER A 63 3.47 2.81 13.42
N LYS A 64 3.21 1.50 13.31
CA LYS A 64 3.34 0.52 14.40
C LYS A 64 4.55 -0.39 14.24
N SER A 65 5.21 -0.38 13.09
CA SER A 65 6.44 -1.14 12.85
C SER A 65 7.59 -0.54 13.64
N LYS A 66 8.37 -1.38 14.35
CA LYS A 66 9.66 -0.94 14.90
C LYS A 66 10.53 -0.55 13.71
N ARG A 67 11.23 0.61 13.77
CA ARG A 67 11.99 1.23 12.67
C ARG A 67 12.91 0.29 11.87
N ASN A 68 13.27 -0.88 12.41
CA ASN A 68 14.20 -1.83 11.82
C ASN A 68 13.53 -3.10 11.26
N SER A 69 12.20 -3.24 11.29
CA SER A 69 11.48 -4.43 10.80
C SER A 69 10.30 -4.09 9.85
N ALA A 70 10.34 -2.92 9.20
CA ALA A 70 9.28 -2.40 8.31
C ALA A 70 8.99 -3.28 7.07
N GLY A 71 9.65 -4.44 6.90
CA GLY A 71 9.37 -5.38 5.81
C GLY A 71 7.92 -5.85 5.78
N SER A 72 7.19 -5.81 6.90
CA SER A 72 5.77 -6.21 6.96
C SER A 72 4.76 -5.15 6.54
N SER A 73 5.18 -3.92 6.22
CA SER A 73 4.25 -2.86 5.81
C SER A 73 4.21 -2.62 4.30
N ILE A 74 5.15 -3.18 3.54
CA ILE A 74 5.29 -2.93 2.12
C ILE A 74 4.47 -3.93 1.32
N ILE A 75 3.63 -3.43 0.44
CA ILE A 75 2.69 -4.23 -0.32
C ILE A 75 2.71 -3.84 -1.80
N GLN A 76 2.27 -4.77 -2.63
CA GLN A 76 1.88 -4.53 -4.01
C GLN A 76 0.37 -4.67 -4.11
N ALA A 77 -0.30 -3.71 -4.73
CA ALA A 77 -1.72 -3.78 -5.03
C ALA A 77 -1.96 -3.64 -6.53
N ARG A 78 -3.11 -4.14 -6.97
CA ARG A 78 -3.57 -3.95 -8.35
C ARG A 78 -4.64 -2.86 -8.40
N ILE A 79 -4.28 -1.70 -8.95
CA ILE A 79 -5.18 -0.56 -9.11
C ILE A 79 -5.50 -0.41 -10.60
N GLY A 80 -6.69 -0.86 -11.00
CA GLY A 80 -7.01 -1.03 -12.42
C GLY A 80 -6.05 -2.04 -13.07
N ASP A 81 -5.35 -1.61 -14.12
CA ASP A 81 -4.33 -2.43 -14.82
C ASP A 81 -2.90 -2.17 -14.33
N LYS A 82 -2.72 -1.28 -13.34
CA LYS A 82 -1.40 -0.90 -12.82
C LYS A 82 -1.08 -1.68 -11.55
N ARG A 83 0.19 -2.11 -11.45
CA ARG A 83 0.78 -2.58 -10.19
C ARG A 83 1.38 -1.39 -9.47
N CYS A 84 0.97 -1.17 -8.24
CA CYS A 84 1.47 -0.09 -7.40
C CYS A 84 2.11 -0.69 -6.16
N ALA A 85 3.30 -0.19 -5.79
CA ALA A 85 3.94 -0.53 -4.53
C ALA A 85 3.74 0.59 -3.51
N GLY A 86 3.47 0.24 -2.27
CA GLY A 86 3.22 1.22 -1.23
C GLY A 86 3.47 0.67 0.16
N GLU A 87 3.51 1.59 1.11
CA GLU A 87 3.58 1.27 2.54
C GLU A 87 2.19 1.42 3.19
N ILE A 88 1.76 0.41 3.95
CA ILE A 88 0.55 0.49 4.75
C ILE A 88 0.77 1.48 5.88
N HIS A 89 0.01 2.56 5.90
CA HIS A 89 0.05 3.57 6.95
C HIS A 89 -0.86 3.22 8.13
N THR A 90 -2.08 2.77 7.85
CA THR A 90 -3.12 2.36 8.82
C THR A 90 -3.99 1.26 8.23
N ILE A 91 -4.45 0.34 9.07
CA ILE A 91 -5.46 -0.67 8.74
C ILE A 91 -6.69 -0.39 9.61
N PHE A 92 -7.88 -0.31 9.02
CA PHE A 92 -9.08 0.08 9.75
C PHE A 92 -10.39 -0.41 9.11
N VAL A 93 -11.45 -0.43 9.89
CA VAL A 93 -12.83 -0.56 9.43
C VAL A 93 -13.54 0.76 9.68
N HIS A 94 -14.25 1.27 8.67
CA HIS A 94 -14.97 2.53 8.75
C HIS A 94 -16.44 2.35 8.36
N GLN A 95 -17.32 2.54 9.35
CA GLN A 95 -18.76 2.47 9.15
C GLN A 95 -19.34 3.87 8.94
N GLN A 96 -19.98 4.05 7.79
CA GLN A 96 -20.64 5.30 7.40
C GLN A 96 -22.16 5.08 7.31
N PRO A 97 -22.94 5.56 8.29
CA PRO A 97 -24.40 5.48 8.23
C PRO A 97 -24.96 6.19 7.00
N GLY A 98 -26.02 5.63 6.39
CA GLY A 98 -26.68 6.21 5.22
C GLY A 98 -25.97 5.97 3.88
N VAL A 99 -24.86 5.22 3.86
CA VAL A 99 -24.14 4.83 2.64
C VAL A 99 -24.31 3.34 2.40
N GLN A 100 -24.74 2.97 1.19
CA GLN A 100 -25.05 1.57 0.81
C GLN A 100 -23.81 0.71 0.44
N ASP A 101 -22.62 1.30 0.41
CA ASP A 101 -21.39 0.56 0.16
C ASP A 101 -21.10 -0.36 1.38
N PRO A 102 -20.53 -1.57 1.21
CA PRO A 102 -20.32 -2.49 2.32
C PRO A 102 -19.33 -1.88 3.33
N THR A 103 -19.90 -1.31 4.38
CA THR A 103 -19.24 -0.56 5.47
C THR A 103 -18.36 -1.42 6.36
N ASP A 104 -18.39 -2.74 6.19
CA ASP A 104 -17.69 -3.71 7.02
C ASP A 104 -16.43 -4.28 6.37
N ARG A 105 -15.95 -3.65 5.29
CA ARG A 105 -14.69 -4.04 4.65
C ARG A 105 -13.50 -3.50 5.43
N LEU A 106 -12.49 -4.35 5.57
CA LEU A 106 -11.19 -3.93 6.07
C LEU A 106 -10.51 -3.07 5.00
N LEU A 107 -10.26 -1.82 5.34
CA LEU A 107 -9.60 -0.83 4.51
C LEU A 107 -8.16 -0.64 4.95
N VAL A 108 -7.33 -0.21 4.02
CA VAL A 108 -5.97 0.23 4.29
C VAL A 108 -5.75 1.62 3.71
N ALA A 109 -5.09 2.47 4.49
CA ALA A 109 -4.50 3.70 3.99
C ALA A 109 -3.08 3.38 3.55
N VAL A 110 -2.78 3.60 2.27
CA VAL A 110 -1.49 3.28 1.66
C VAL A 110 -0.78 4.56 1.26
N ARG A 111 0.52 4.63 1.53
CA ARG A 111 1.40 5.65 0.97
C ARG A 111 2.17 5.03 -0.19
N TRP A 112 1.79 5.41 -1.41
CA TRP A 112 2.33 4.84 -2.63
C TRP A 112 3.74 5.35 -2.92
N MET A 113 4.66 4.44 -3.24
CA MET A 113 6.04 4.77 -3.59
C MET A 113 6.09 5.42 -4.98
N LYS A 114 6.96 6.41 -5.16
CA LYS A 114 7.16 7.03 -6.47
C LYS A 114 8.13 6.16 -7.30
N ARG A 115 7.66 5.66 -8.45
CA ARG A 115 8.47 4.82 -9.34
C ARG A 115 9.67 5.61 -9.85
N SER A 116 10.84 4.99 -9.85
CA SER A 116 12.04 5.62 -10.39
C SER A 116 12.04 5.54 -11.91
N THR A 117 12.42 6.63 -12.57
CA THR A 117 12.76 6.63 -14.01
C THR A 117 14.23 6.30 -14.25
N TRP A 118 14.99 6.03 -13.19
CA TRP A 118 16.40 5.67 -13.30
C TRP A 118 16.55 4.32 -13.99
N THR A 119 17.29 4.32 -15.09
CA THR A 119 17.82 3.13 -15.74
C THR A 119 19.34 3.16 -15.56
N PRO A 120 20.01 2.03 -15.24
CA PRO A 120 21.46 1.99 -15.25
C PRO A 120 21.97 2.41 -16.63
N LEU A 121 22.70 3.52 -16.69
CA LEU A 121 23.15 4.15 -17.95
C LEU A 121 24.15 3.30 -18.75
N GLU A 122 24.65 2.19 -18.20
CA GLU A 122 25.82 1.48 -18.73
C GLU A 122 25.63 -0.03 -18.95
N ASN A 123 24.45 -0.59 -18.70
CA ASN A 123 24.21 -2.00 -19.02
C ASN A 123 22.78 -2.19 -19.53
N PRO A 124 22.57 -2.49 -20.84
CA PRO A 124 21.23 -2.68 -21.39
C PRO A 124 20.50 -3.91 -20.83
N LYS A 125 21.17 -4.70 -19.99
CA LYS A 125 20.60 -5.81 -19.23
C LYS A 125 20.75 -5.53 -17.74
N PHE A 126 19.65 -5.27 -17.07
CA PHE A 126 19.61 -5.26 -15.62
C PHE A 126 19.90 -6.69 -15.14
N VAL A 127 20.73 -6.88 -14.12
CA VAL A 127 21.12 -8.24 -13.64
C VAL A 127 19.89 -9.10 -13.28
N TRP A 128 18.77 -8.45 -12.97
CA TRP A 128 17.50 -9.07 -12.62
C TRP A 128 16.60 -9.40 -13.81
N ASP A 129 16.94 -8.98 -15.03
CA ASP A 129 16.19 -9.31 -16.24
C ASP A 129 16.19 -10.82 -16.52
N ASP A 130 17.22 -11.54 -16.04
CA ASP A 130 17.32 -13.00 -16.10
C ASP A 130 16.41 -13.71 -15.08
N TYR A 131 15.80 -12.97 -14.16
CA TYR A 131 14.96 -13.48 -13.08
C TYR A 131 13.60 -12.75 -13.01
N PRO A 132 12.81 -12.78 -14.10
CA PRO A 132 11.53 -12.06 -14.17
C PRO A 132 10.54 -12.50 -13.09
N GLU A 133 10.69 -13.72 -12.56
CA GLU A 133 9.89 -14.26 -11.46
C GLU A 133 10.08 -13.52 -10.13
N LEU A 134 11.17 -12.78 -9.96
CA LEU A 134 11.40 -11.97 -8.76
C LEU A 134 10.57 -10.69 -8.74
N GLY A 135 10.06 -10.25 -9.89
CA GLY A 135 9.26 -9.04 -10.01
C GLY A 135 9.99 -7.81 -9.47
N VAL A 136 11.26 -7.64 -9.83
CA VAL A 136 12.11 -6.56 -9.29
C VAL A 136 11.64 -5.20 -9.83
N GLU A 137 11.35 -4.26 -8.94
CA GLU A 137 10.98 -2.89 -9.28
C GLU A 137 11.83 -1.88 -8.49
N THR A 138 12.06 -0.69 -9.06
CA THR A 138 12.83 0.39 -8.43
C THR A 138 11.99 1.64 -8.19
N TRP A 139 12.25 2.29 -7.06
CA TRP A 139 11.50 3.45 -6.57
C TRP A 139 12.47 4.51 -6.08
N GLU A 140 12.07 5.77 -6.17
CA GLU A 140 12.82 6.88 -5.58
C GLU A 140 12.82 6.74 -4.05
N LEU A 141 14.01 6.84 -3.44
CA LEU A 141 14.19 6.63 -2.00
C LEU A 141 13.41 7.67 -1.18
N ASP A 142 12.56 7.20 -0.27
CA ASP A 142 11.78 8.04 0.66
C ASP A 142 10.85 9.06 -0.07
N GLN A 143 10.55 8.81 -1.35
CA GLN A 143 9.64 9.61 -2.17
C GLN A 143 8.33 8.86 -2.41
N TYR A 144 7.23 9.60 -2.32
CA TYR A 144 5.88 9.03 -2.40
C TYR A 144 5.00 9.86 -3.32
N VAL A 145 3.99 9.21 -3.90
CA VAL A 145 2.94 9.88 -4.67
C VAL A 145 2.12 10.78 -3.75
N ASP A 146 1.60 11.88 -4.28
CA ASP A 146 0.71 12.76 -3.54
C ASP A 146 -0.49 11.97 -2.98
N PRO A 147 -0.68 11.98 -1.64
CA PRO A 147 -1.79 11.29 -0.99
C PRO A 147 -3.19 11.69 -1.48
N LEU A 148 -3.34 12.90 -2.05
CA LEU A 148 -4.61 13.41 -2.57
C LEU A 148 -4.74 13.21 -4.09
N SER A 149 -3.75 12.60 -4.74
CA SER A 149 -3.88 12.19 -6.13
C SER A 149 -4.95 11.10 -6.26
N ASN A 150 -5.70 11.13 -7.37
CA ASN A 150 -6.76 10.17 -7.63
C ASN A 150 -6.22 8.80 -8.10
N ASP A 151 -4.97 8.72 -8.54
CA ASP A 151 -4.38 7.49 -9.09
C ASP A 151 -2.88 7.37 -8.71
N PRO A 152 -2.51 6.41 -7.84
CA PRO A 152 -3.38 5.48 -7.11
C PRO A 152 -4.09 6.12 -5.89
N PRO A 153 -5.33 5.71 -5.56
CA PRO A 153 -6.06 6.22 -4.40
C PRO A 153 -5.38 5.79 -3.10
N MET A 154 -5.32 6.67 -2.10
CA MET A 154 -4.73 6.35 -0.79
C MET A 154 -5.50 5.21 -0.08
N ILE A 155 -6.83 5.23 -0.15
CA ILE A 155 -7.68 4.23 0.50
C ILE A 155 -8.03 3.13 -0.48
N ILE A 156 -7.70 1.90 -0.12
CA ILE A 156 -8.13 0.70 -0.85
C ILE A 156 -8.68 -0.36 0.10
N PRO A 157 -9.58 -1.23 -0.37
CA PRO A 157 -9.89 -2.48 0.31
C PRO A 157 -8.63 -3.32 0.51
N LEU A 158 -8.53 -4.00 1.65
CA LEU A 158 -7.43 -4.93 1.88
C LEU A 158 -7.35 -6.02 0.80
N ALA A 159 -8.50 -6.44 0.27
CA ALA A 159 -8.61 -7.45 -0.78
C ALA A 159 -7.98 -7.04 -2.12
N ASP A 160 -7.72 -5.74 -2.33
CA ASP A 160 -7.06 -5.24 -3.55
C ASP A 160 -5.52 -5.36 -3.46
N ILE A 161 -5.00 -5.69 -2.27
CA ILE A 161 -3.59 -6.01 -2.08
C ILE A 161 -3.32 -7.39 -2.68
N HIS A 162 -2.38 -7.44 -3.63
CA HIS A 162 -1.98 -8.65 -4.31
C HIS A 162 -0.99 -9.47 -3.48
N CYS A 163 0.07 -8.85 -2.97
CA CYS A 163 1.09 -9.53 -2.20
C CYS A 163 1.87 -8.57 -1.28
N GLN A 164 2.64 -9.15 -0.37
CA GLN A 164 3.66 -8.42 0.37
C GLN A 164 4.92 -8.27 -0.50
N LEU A 165 5.65 -7.17 -0.31
CA LEU A 165 6.95 -6.94 -0.95
C LEU A 165 8.07 -7.03 0.08
N CYS A 166 9.21 -7.55 -0.35
CA CYS A 166 10.48 -7.30 0.32
C CYS A 166 11.10 -6.03 -0.29
N ARG A 167 11.87 -5.29 0.52
CA ARG A 167 12.56 -4.07 0.08
C ARG A 167 14.02 -4.07 0.52
N GLY A 168 14.92 -3.74 -0.41
CA GLY A 168 16.30 -3.32 -0.14
C GLY A 168 16.47 -1.82 -0.37
N ARG A 169 17.41 -1.20 0.37
CA ARG A 169 17.84 0.19 0.11
C ARG A 169 19.11 0.16 -0.74
N VAL A 170 19.14 0.92 -1.82
CA VAL A 170 20.34 1.06 -2.69
C VAL A 170 20.87 2.48 -2.53
N THR A 171 21.88 2.63 -1.67
CA THR A 171 22.43 3.94 -1.29
C THR A 171 23.69 4.35 -2.04
N HIS A 172 24.26 3.45 -2.84
CA HIS A 172 25.53 3.65 -3.57
C HIS A 172 25.36 4.22 -4.98
N VAL A 173 24.12 4.43 -5.43
CA VAL A 173 23.78 5.03 -6.73
C VAL A 173 23.19 6.43 -6.54
N SER A 174 23.26 7.25 -7.58
CA SER A 174 22.61 8.56 -7.63
C SER A 174 21.60 8.59 -8.78
N PRO A 175 20.30 8.80 -8.52
CA PRO A 175 19.67 9.01 -7.21
C PRO A 175 19.66 7.72 -6.37
N LYS A 176 19.58 7.85 -5.04
CA LYS A 176 19.39 6.69 -4.15
C LYS A 176 18.02 6.06 -4.39
N LEU A 177 17.94 4.73 -4.29
CA LEU A 177 16.74 3.98 -4.67
C LEU A 177 16.26 3.04 -3.56
N TRP A 178 14.97 2.72 -3.63
CA TRP A 178 14.44 1.46 -3.12
C TRP A 178 14.36 0.44 -4.24
N MET A 179 14.64 -0.82 -3.91
CA MET A 179 14.40 -1.95 -4.78
C MET A 179 13.44 -2.89 -4.07
N THR A 180 12.38 -3.32 -4.75
CA THR A 180 11.39 -4.25 -4.21
C THR A 180 11.38 -5.55 -4.99
N ILE A 181 11.12 -6.65 -4.30
CA ILE A 181 10.87 -7.97 -4.89
C ILE A 181 9.53 -8.50 -4.39
N THR A 182 8.81 -9.23 -5.24
CA THR A 182 7.52 -9.81 -4.87
C THR A 182 7.73 -11.02 -3.97
N LEU A 183 6.96 -11.10 -2.87
CA LEU A 183 6.92 -12.29 -2.01
C LEU A 183 5.72 -13.18 -2.30
N ASP A 184 5.15 -13.05 -3.50
CA ASP A 184 4.08 -13.93 -3.96
C ASP A 184 4.56 -15.38 -3.92
N ARG A 185 3.65 -16.30 -3.58
CA ARG A 185 3.95 -17.72 -3.71
C ARG A 185 3.99 -17.98 -5.20
N VAL A 186 5.19 -18.07 -5.78
CA VAL A 186 5.38 -18.61 -7.12
C VAL A 186 4.61 -19.93 -7.15
N ARG A 187 3.45 -19.95 -7.82
CA ARG A 187 2.82 -21.21 -8.19
C ARG A 187 3.86 -21.89 -9.05
N GLN A 188 4.45 -22.96 -8.51
CA GLN A 188 5.54 -23.68 -9.14
C GLN A 188 5.17 -23.91 -10.61
N SER A 189 5.85 -23.19 -11.50
CA SER A 189 5.91 -23.65 -12.88
C SER A 189 6.64 -25.00 -12.81
N PRO A 190 6.15 -26.07 -13.45
CA PRO A 190 6.58 -27.45 -13.20
C PRO A 190 8.08 -27.76 -13.45
N ASN A 191 8.89 -26.76 -13.82
CA ASN A 191 10.26 -26.91 -14.28
C ASN A 191 11.33 -26.23 -13.39
N TYR A 192 11.07 -25.89 -12.13
CA TYR A 192 12.09 -25.23 -11.30
C TYR A 192 12.42 -25.94 -9.98
N ILE A 193 13.69 -26.35 -9.86
CA ILE A 193 14.34 -26.85 -8.64
C ILE A 193 14.81 -25.63 -7.84
N ALA A 194 14.34 -25.52 -6.61
CA ALA A 194 14.54 -24.37 -5.74
C ALA A 194 15.99 -24.18 -5.27
N SER A 195 16.46 -22.94 -5.25
CA SER A 195 17.61 -22.50 -4.46
C SER A 195 17.12 -21.63 -3.30
N THR A 196 16.94 -22.26 -2.13
CA THR A 196 16.31 -21.69 -0.92
C THR A 196 17.20 -20.73 -0.10
N ASN A 197 18.31 -20.21 -0.63
CA ASN A 197 19.30 -19.47 0.17
C ASN A 197 19.33 -17.95 -0.02
N PHE A 198 18.49 -17.35 -0.88
CA PHE A 198 18.67 -15.95 -1.29
C PHE A 198 18.03 -14.89 -0.36
N LEU A 199 17.00 -15.25 0.41
CA LEU A 199 16.25 -14.27 1.23
C LEU A 199 17.04 -13.73 2.44
N HIS A 200 18.10 -14.40 2.87
CA HIS A 200 18.85 -13.99 4.06
C HIS A 200 19.82 -12.82 3.80
N SER A 201 20.27 -12.63 2.55
CA SER A 201 21.23 -11.57 2.19
C SER A 201 20.57 -10.22 1.90
N PHE A 202 19.28 -10.22 1.51
CA PHE A 202 18.55 -8.99 1.15
C PHE A 202 18.07 -8.17 2.36
N LEU A 203 18.06 -8.77 3.56
CA LEU A 203 17.51 -8.16 4.78
C LEU A 203 18.57 -7.50 5.69
N HIS A 204 19.87 -7.63 5.36
CA HIS A 204 20.97 -7.22 6.24
C HIS A 204 21.87 -6.08 5.72
N HIS A 205 21.51 -5.42 4.61
CA HIS A 205 22.24 -4.25 4.08
C HIS A 205 21.31 -3.07 3.77
#